data_AF-A0A3L7JYN5-F1
#
_entry.id   AF-A0A3L7JYN5-F1
#
_cell.length_a   1.000
_cell.length_b   1.000
_cell.length_c   1.000
_cell.angle_alpha   90.00
_cell.angle_beta   90.00
_cell.angle_gamma   90.00
#
_symmetry.space_group_name_H-M   'P 1'
#
loop_
_entity.id
_entity.type
_entity.pdbx_description
1 polymer ?
#
loop_
_entity_poly.entity_id
_entity_poly.type
_entity_poly.pdbx_seq_one_letter_code
_entity_poly.pdbx_strand_id
1 'polypeptide(L)'
;MNRWPKKIIGFCLLIFFIFSIYLRPTLSDFDHWLSDNYHVSCQNDECSQVISEDNSVPIIQTSSFIENGYLIFNTVEKTFETIDGHQVIIKAFGFCGKYIPIVEKNTDLLDKSNT
;
A
#
# COMPACT_ATOMS: atom_id res chain seq x y z
N MET A 1 38.92 -12.47 23.33
CA MET A 1 37.50 -12.13 23.07
C MET A 1 37.41 -11.46 21.70
N ASN A 2 37.07 -12.24 20.66
CA ASN A 2 37.23 -11.84 19.26
C ASN A 2 36.35 -10.61 18.95
N ARG A 3 36.97 -9.51 18.49
CA ARG A 3 36.28 -8.29 18.01
C ARG A 3 35.72 -8.43 16.59
N TRP A 4 36.03 -9.54 15.91
CA TRP A 4 35.61 -9.87 14.55
C TRP A 4 34.09 -10.01 14.31
N PRO A 5 33.29 -10.68 15.17
CA PRO A 5 31.85 -10.83 14.92
C PRO A 5 31.13 -9.48 14.91
N LYS A 6 31.57 -8.50 15.72
CA LYS A 6 30.97 -7.16 15.76
C LYS A 6 31.18 -6.37 14.46
N LYS A 7 32.33 -6.54 13.80
CA LYS A 7 32.61 -5.90 12.50
C LYS A 7 31.80 -6.51 11.37
N ILE A 8 31.63 -7.84 11.39
CA ILE A 8 30.83 -8.57 10.39
C ILE A 8 29.35 -8.19 10.53
N ILE A 9 28.81 -8.16 11.75
CA ILE A 9 27.43 -7.74 12.01
C ILE A 9 27.19 -6.31 11.51
N GLY A 10 28.11 -5.38 11.80
CA GLY A 10 27.99 -4.00 11.32
C GLY A 10 28.01 -3.91 9.78
N PHE A 11 28.86 -4.69 9.12
CA PHE A 11 28.91 -4.75 7.67
C PHE A 11 27.64 -5.36 7.04
N CYS A 12 27.10 -6.44 7.62
CA CYS A 12 25.84 -7.04 7.19
C CYS A 12 24.67 -6.08 7.35
N LEU A 13 24.60 -5.33 8.47
CA LEU A 13 23.57 -4.31 8.67
C LEU A 13 23.68 -3.20 7.64
N LEU A 14 24.89 -2.74 7.31
CA LEU A 14 25.10 -1.70 6.30
C LEU A 14 24.65 -2.15 4.91
N ILE A 15 24.98 -3.39 4.51
CA ILE A 15 24.47 -3.97 3.26
C ILE A 15 22.94 -4.06 3.28
N PHE A 16 22.37 -4.53 4.40
CA PHE A 16 20.92 -4.63 4.56
C PHE A 16 20.23 -3.26 4.41
N PHE A 17 20.78 -2.20 4.99
CA PHE A 17 20.24 -0.85 4.85
C PHE A 17 20.31 -0.36 3.40
N ILE A 18 21.45 -0.51 2.73
CA ILE A 18 21.60 -0.12 1.32
C ILE A 18 20.61 -0.89 0.43
N PHE A 19 20.48 -2.19 0.66
CA PHE A 19 19.55 -3.04 -0.07
C PHE A 19 18.09 -2.65 0.17
N SER A 20 17.74 -2.30 1.41
CA SER A 20 16.39 -1.84 1.76
C SER A 20 16.04 -0.50 1.10
N ILE A 21 17.01 0.40 0.91
CA ILE A 21 16.82 1.64 0.15
C ILE A 21 16.53 1.33 -1.32
N TYR A 22 17.32 0.44 -1.93
CA TYR A 22 17.15 0.07 -3.34
C TYR A 22 15.81 -0.64 -3.60
N LEU A 23 15.37 -1.49 -2.66
CA LEU A 23 14.09 -2.18 -2.73
C LEU A 23 12.91 -1.35 -2.22
N ARG A 24 13.05 -0.05 -1.99
CA ARG A 24 11.91 0.76 -1.56
C ARG A 24 10.84 0.74 -2.67
N PRO A 25 9.61 0.26 -2.39
CA PRO A 25 8.57 0.19 -3.41
C PRO A 25 8.10 1.60 -3.81
N THR A 26 7.76 1.74 -5.08
CA THR A 26 7.32 2.98 -5.71
C THR A 26 5.79 3.12 -5.65
N LEU A 27 5.26 4.24 -6.11
CA LEU A 27 3.81 4.42 -6.26
C LEU A 27 3.24 3.50 -7.36
N SER A 28 4.00 3.23 -8.42
CA SER A 28 3.57 2.28 -9.47
C SER A 28 3.42 0.87 -8.88
N ASP A 29 4.31 0.47 -7.99
CA ASP A 29 4.20 -0.83 -7.29
C ASP A 29 2.97 -0.88 -6.38
N PHE A 30 2.55 0.28 -5.85
CA PHE A 30 1.32 0.37 -5.07
C PHE A 30 0.09 0.18 -5.96
N ASP A 31 0.05 0.84 -7.12
CA ASP A 31 -1.10 0.72 -8.04
C ASP A 31 -1.22 -0.71 -8.59
N HIS A 32 -0.10 -1.38 -8.87
CA HIS A 32 -0.09 -2.82 -9.19
C HIS A 32 -0.61 -3.67 -8.03
N TRP A 33 -0.09 -3.46 -6.82
CA TRP A 33 -0.56 -4.17 -5.63
C TRP A 33 -2.05 -3.96 -5.36
N LEU A 34 -2.54 -2.73 -5.57
CA LEU A 34 -3.95 -2.36 -5.40
C LEU A 34 -4.83 -3.09 -6.43
N SER A 35 -4.40 -3.16 -7.69
CA SER A 35 -5.07 -3.92 -8.74
C SER A 35 -5.11 -5.42 -8.41
N ASP A 36 -4.01 -5.97 -7.92
CA ASP A 36 -3.89 -7.41 -7.62
C ASP A 36 -4.70 -7.83 -6.38
N ASN A 37 -4.78 -6.98 -5.35
CA ASN A 37 -5.39 -7.34 -4.07
C ASN A 37 -6.83 -6.84 -3.91
N TYR A 38 -7.19 -5.72 -4.55
CA TYR A 38 -8.48 -5.07 -4.40
C TYR A 38 -9.25 -4.94 -5.72
N HIS A 39 -8.66 -5.40 -6.83
CA HIS A 39 -9.22 -5.26 -8.18
C HIS A 39 -9.52 -3.82 -8.57
N VAL A 40 -8.80 -2.87 -7.98
CA VAL A 40 -8.95 -1.44 -8.28
C VAL A 40 -7.84 -1.01 -9.23
N SER A 41 -8.23 -0.49 -10.38
CA SER A 41 -7.32 0.11 -11.36
C SER A 41 -7.71 1.56 -11.59
N CYS A 42 -6.74 2.45 -11.50
CA CYS A 42 -6.90 3.87 -11.78
C CYS A 42 -6.10 4.25 -13.02
N GLN A 43 -6.77 4.86 -14.00
CA GLN A 43 -6.15 5.41 -15.19
C GLN A 43 -6.42 6.92 -15.19
N ASN A 44 -5.39 7.71 -14.88
CA ASN A 44 -5.51 9.14 -14.57
C ASN A 44 -6.40 9.38 -13.34
N ASP A 45 -7.42 10.23 -13.46
CA ASP A 45 -8.36 10.56 -12.38
C ASP A 45 -9.58 9.62 -12.34
N GLU A 46 -9.68 8.68 -13.28
CA GLU A 46 -10.78 7.71 -13.34
C GLU A 46 -10.32 6.38 -12.75
N CYS A 47 -10.99 5.95 -11.69
CA CYS A 47 -10.76 4.65 -11.07
C CYS A 47 -11.94 3.72 -11.33
N SER A 48 -11.65 2.43 -11.45
CA SER A 48 -12.65 1.39 -11.60
C SER A 48 -12.30 0.18 -10.74
N GLN A 49 -13.32 -0.47 -10.21
CA GLN A 49 -13.19 -1.74 -9.52
C GLN A 49 -13.70 -2.86 -10.44
N VAL A 50 -12.83 -3.82 -10.74
CA VAL A 50 -13.18 -5.00 -11.53
C VAL A 50 -13.88 -6.00 -10.61
N ILE A 51 -15.15 -6.29 -10.89
CA ILE A 51 -15.94 -7.28 -10.15
C ILE A 51 -15.84 -8.65 -10.85
N SER A 52 -15.68 -8.66 -12.17
CA SER A 52 -15.52 -9.87 -13.00
C SER A 52 -14.83 -9.51 -14.33
N GLU A 53 -14.36 -10.49 -15.10
CA GLU A 53 -13.54 -10.28 -16.32
C GLU A 53 -14.11 -9.23 -17.31
N ASP A 54 -15.44 -9.11 -17.40
CA ASP A 54 -16.13 -8.14 -18.29
C ASP A 54 -16.90 -7.03 -17.54
N ASN A 55 -16.89 -7.02 -16.20
CA ASN A 55 -17.66 -6.08 -15.39
C ASN A 55 -16.74 -5.22 -14.51
N SER A 56 -16.67 -3.93 -14.83
CA SER A 56 -16.04 -2.92 -14.00
C SER A 56 -17.07 -1.88 -13.54
N VAL A 57 -16.94 -1.45 -12.29
CA VAL A 57 -17.77 -0.38 -11.72
C VAL A 57 -16.89 0.84 -11.49
N PRO A 58 -17.30 2.04 -11.94
CA PRO A 58 -16.54 3.25 -11.68
C PRO A 58 -16.55 3.57 -10.18
N ILE A 59 -15.38 3.91 -9.65
CA ILE A 59 -15.20 4.42 -8.30
C ILE A 59 -14.43 5.74 -8.35
N ILE A 60 -14.66 6.60 -7.39
CA ILE A 60 -14.02 7.92 -7.35
C ILE A 60 -12.92 7.90 -6.29
N GLN A 61 -11.69 8.21 -6.67
CA GLN A 61 -10.62 8.43 -5.69
C GLN A 61 -10.79 9.83 -5.09
N THR A 62 -11.26 9.91 -3.84
CA THR A 62 -11.54 11.18 -3.16
C THR A 62 -10.32 11.75 -2.44
N SER A 63 -9.39 10.89 -2.02
CA SER A 63 -8.17 11.30 -1.33
C SER A 63 -7.01 10.37 -1.64
N SER A 64 -5.81 10.93 -1.71
CA SER A 64 -4.55 10.22 -1.82
C SER A 64 -3.50 10.90 -0.94
N PHE A 65 -3.01 10.19 0.06
CA PHE A 65 -1.96 10.64 0.95
C PHE A 65 -0.77 9.69 0.85
N ILE A 66 0.39 10.24 0.51
CA ILE A 66 1.62 9.48 0.35
C ILE A 66 2.67 10.05 1.30
N GLU A 67 3.04 9.27 2.30
CA GLU A 67 4.10 9.61 3.25
C GLU A 67 5.43 9.07 2.75
N ASN A 68 6.16 9.91 2.02
CA ASN A 68 7.45 9.58 1.41
C ASN A 68 8.67 9.97 2.24
N GLY A 69 8.48 10.47 3.47
CA GLY A 69 9.54 11.02 4.33
C GLY A 69 10.57 10.01 4.85
N TYR A 70 10.40 8.72 4.57
CA TYR A 70 11.25 7.65 5.10
C TYR A 70 12.20 7.08 4.03
N LEU A 71 13.41 6.68 4.43
CA LEU A 71 14.46 6.25 3.50
C LEU A 71 14.23 4.85 2.90
N ILE A 72 13.71 3.92 3.69
CA ILE A 72 13.61 2.49 3.35
C ILE A 72 12.17 1.99 3.21
N PHE A 73 11.20 2.84 3.54
CA PHE A 73 9.78 2.51 3.48
C PHE A 73 8.97 3.72 3.04
N ASN A 74 7.70 3.49 2.75
CA ASN A 74 6.72 4.53 2.53
C ASN A 74 5.35 4.05 3.05
N THR A 75 4.46 5.00 3.27
CA THR A 75 3.06 4.68 3.58
C THR A 75 2.18 5.35 2.54
N VAL A 76 1.22 4.61 2.01
CA VAL A 76 0.24 5.12 1.05
C VAL A 76 -1.14 4.90 1.64
N GLU A 77 -1.96 5.94 1.61
CA GLU A 77 -3.36 5.91 1.98
C GLU A 77 -4.19 6.46 0.82
N LYS A 78 -5.12 5.66 0.31
CA LYS A 78 -6.07 6.10 -0.71
C LYS A 78 -7.48 5.89 -0.20
N THR A 79 -8.34 6.87 -0.45
CA THR A 79 -9.78 6.79 -0.16
C THR A 79 -10.54 6.76 -1.47
N PHE A 80 -11.44 5.80 -1.58
CA PHE A 80 -12.32 5.58 -2.71
C PHE A 80 -13.76 5.74 -2.27
N GLU A 81 -14.61 6.23 -3.17
CA GLU A 81 -16.05 6.34 -2.99
C GLU A 81 -16.75 5.59 -4.12
N THR A 82 -17.71 4.74 -3.76
CA THR A 82 -18.56 4.06 -4.74
C THR A 82 -19.68 4.97 -5.22
N ILE A 83 -20.37 4.59 -6.29
CA ILE A 83 -21.54 5.32 -6.82
C ILE A 83 -22.64 5.48 -5.76
N ASP A 84 -22.75 4.51 -4.85
CA ASP A 84 -23.74 4.51 -3.78
C ASP A 84 -23.31 5.39 -2.57
N GLY A 85 -22.16 6.05 -2.65
CA GLY A 85 -21.62 6.95 -1.61
C GLY A 85 -20.83 6.23 -0.52
N HIS A 86 -20.51 4.94 -0.70
CA HIS A 86 -19.78 4.17 0.29
C HIS A 86 -18.28 4.45 0.19
N GLN A 87 -17.66 4.76 1.33
CA GLN A 87 -16.23 5.08 1.39
C GLN A 87 -15.38 3.88 1.81
N VAL A 88 -14.34 3.62 1.04
CA VAL A 88 -13.32 2.61 1.29
C VAL A 88 -11.98 3.31 1.45
N ILE A 89 -11.34 3.14 2.61
CA ILE A 89 -10.02 3.69 2.92
C ILE A 89 -9.04 2.53 2.97
N ILE A 90 -8.04 2.56 2.09
CA ILE A 90 -6.96 1.57 2.00
C ILE A 90 -5.66 2.24 2.40
N LYS A 91 -5.07 1.79 3.50
CA LYS A 91 -3.75 2.22 3.98
C LYS A 91 -2.77 1.08 3.94
N ALA A 92 -1.64 1.26 3.26
CA ALA A 92 -0.60 0.24 3.12
C ALA A 92 0.79 0.75 3.50
N PHE A 93 1.59 -0.17 4.03
CA PHE A 93 3.00 0.02 4.35
C PHE A 93 3.85 -0.62 3.24
N GLY A 94 4.69 0.16 2.59
CA GLY A 94 5.62 -0.31 1.57
C GLY A 94 7.02 -0.53 2.13
N PHE A 95 7.54 -1.75 2.03
CA PHE A 95 8.89 -2.10 2.50
C PHE A 95 9.44 -3.30 1.73
N CYS A 96 10.73 -3.28 1.38
CA CYS A 96 11.43 -4.37 0.68
C CYS A 96 10.68 -4.89 -0.56
N GLY A 97 10.19 -3.98 -1.40
CA GLY A 97 9.57 -4.26 -2.69
C GLY A 97 8.12 -4.74 -2.61
N LYS A 98 7.48 -4.65 -1.45
CA LYS A 98 6.09 -5.10 -1.26
C LYS A 98 5.28 -4.08 -0.49
N TYR A 99 3.97 -4.05 -0.76
CA TYR A 99 2.99 -3.38 0.08
C TYR A 99 2.24 -4.39 0.94
N ILE A 100 1.95 -3.97 2.17
CA ILE A 100 1.23 -4.75 3.17
C ILE A 100 0.11 -3.85 3.70
N PRO A 101 -1.15 -4.32 3.79
CA PRO A 101 -2.23 -3.51 4.31
C PRO A 101 -2.01 -3.26 5.82
N ILE A 102 -2.16 -2.00 6.25
CA ILE A 102 -2.14 -1.58 7.66
C ILE A 102 -3.58 -1.45 8.16
N VAL A 103 -4.42 -0.78 7.37
CA VAL A 103 -5.81 -0.50 7.70
C VAL A 103 -6.63 -0.57 6.43
N GLU A 104 -7.70 -1.32 6.50
CA GLU A 104 -8.79 -1.28 5.53
C GLU A 104 -10.05 -0.89 6.30
N LYS A 105 -10.60 0.29 6.00
CA LYS A 105 -11.88 0.72 6.55
C LYS A 105 -12.88 0.81 5.44
N ASN A 106 -13.90 -0.03 5.54
CA ASN A 106 -15.07 0.06 4.71
C ASN A 106 -16.20 0.66 5.56
N THR A 107 -16.72 1.80 5.14
CA THR A 107 -17.66 2.60 5.96
C THR A 107 -19.00 1.87 6.16
N ASP A 108 -19.22 0.77 5.44
CA ASP A 108 -20.40 -0.11 5.59
C ASP A 108 -20.26 -1.21 6.64
N LEU A 109 -19.08 -1.42 7.23
CA LEU A 109 -18.85 -2.52 8.19
C LEU A 109 -18.44 -2.06 9.60
N LEU A 110 -18.49 -0.76 9.89
CA LEU A 110 -18.29 -0.23 11.23
C LEU A 110 -19.58 -0.09 12.05
N ASP A 111 -20.68 -0.75 11.65
CA ASP A 111 -21.91 -0.88 12.46
C ASP A 111 -22.56 -2.26 12.39
N LYS A 112 -21.76 -3.33 12.28
CA LYS A 112 -22.24 -4.72 12.46
C LYS A 112 -21.35 -5.58 13.37
N SER A 113 -20.65 -4.96 14.32
CA SER A 113 -20.01 -5.69 15.44
C SER A 113 -20.76 -5.56 16.78
N ASN A 114 -22.00 -5.06 16.75
CA ASN A 114 -22.94 -5.10 17.87
C ASN A 114 -24.31 -5.60 17.40
N THR A 115 -24.41 -6.87 16.99
CA THR A 115 -25.66 -7.63 17.09
C THR A 115 -25.37 -9.11 17.21
#